data_AF-A0A2N6NIU9-F1
#
_entry.id   AF-A0A2N6NIU9-F1
#
_cell.length_a   1.000
_cell.length_b   1.000
_cell.length_c   1.000
_cell.angle_alpha   90.00
_cell.angle_beta   90.00
_cell.angle_gamma   90.00
#
_symmetry.space_group_name_H-M   'P 1'
#
loop_
_entity.id
_entity.type
_entity.pdbx_description
1 polymer ?
#
loop_
_entity_poly.entity_id
_entity_poly.type
_entity_poly.pdbx_seq_one_letter_code
_entity_poly.pdbx_strand_id
1 'polypeptide(L)'
;MEPEPYVDSAWKEAAMLPLPGSISSGPQGYRVTYNQLMDKYWHAISVQPQSSMIGTRRLTAPGSFIKIIGVWAKVQLLCKDRPLSITSGELTSVHHFSHLATILFQDATSTRDTYPQDYDTIEAQNLCLFHDAVYHQCQIVLHSLIVPLFSGIPADRNIDNHRQEQIRAAETVMNHADLFARLLAPYLRGEEDVSRLPPLIGYGAFVVGMVFLSTEAARRNQVTTEVPIDTDKNGDRLLVVRDIVRALDILRASWRALQQPASTESDLGLRVIYTLY
;
A
#
# COMPACT_ATOMS: atom_id res chain seq x y z
N MET A 1 -19.28 -17.67 6.50
CA MET A 1 -19.78 -16.30 6.71
C MET A 1 -18.57 -15.47 7.09
N GLU A 2 -18.22 -14.49 6.26
CA GLU A 2 -17.24 -13.48 6.64
C GLU A 2 -17.84 -12.64 7.79
N PRO A 3 -17.05 -12.24 8.80
CA PRO A 3 -17.53 -11.33 9.82
C PRO A 3 -17.90 -9.99 9.16
N GLU A 4 -19.06 -9.43 9.52
CA GLU A 4 -19.42 -8.08 9.08
C GLU A 4 -18.34 -7.09 9.56
N PRO A 5 -17.87 -6.18 8.68
CA PRO A 5 -16.87 -5.20 9.07
C PRO A 5 -17.42 -4.34 10.21
N TYR A 6 -16.69 -4.27 11.33
CA TYR A 6 -17.05 -3.46 12.50
C TYR A 6 -17.25 -1.98 12.16
N VAL A 7 -16.66 -1.51 11.05
CA VAL A 7 -16.89 -0.20 10.47
C VAL A 7 -17.10 -0.35 8.97
N ASP A 8 -18.31 -0.09 8.48
CA ASP A 8 -18.62 -0.09 7.04
C ASP A 8 -17.71 0.88 6.27
N SER A 9 -17.16 1.89 6.95
CA SER A 9 -16.22 2.84 6.37
C SER A 9 -15.30 3.55 7.38
N ALA A 10 -14.23 2.89 7.85
CA ALA A 10 -13.30 3.46 8.85
C ALA A 10 -12.72 4.84 8.45
N TRP A 11 -12.53 5.09 7.16
CA TRP A 11 -12.07 6.40 6.67
C TRP A 11 -13.13 7.50 6.79
N LYS A 12 -14.43 7.17 6.82
CA LYS A 12 -15.51 8.16 7.04
C LYS A 12 -15.53 8.63 8.49
N GLU A 13 -15.30 7.73 9.43
CA GLU A 13 -15.19 8.07 10.86
C GLU A 13 -13.91 8.85 11.16
N ALA A 14 -12.82 8.55 10.44
CA ALA A 14 -11.57 9.29 10.56
C ALA A 14 -11.58 10.65 9.83
N ALA A 15 -12.60 10.93 9.00
CA ALA A 15 -12.70 12.19 8.28
C ALA A 15 -12.86 13.37 9.25
N MET A 16 -12.26 14.50 8.90
CA MET A 16 -12.23 15.74 9.70
C MET A 16 -11.50 15.64 11.04
N LEU A 17 -10.91 14.49 11.38
CA LEU A 17 -10.01 14.38 12.52
C LEU A 17 -8.65 15.00 12.17
N PRO A 18 -7.99 15.66 13.15
CA PRO A 18 -6.65 16.18 12.94
C PRO A 18 -5.67 15.03 12.71
N LEU A 19 -4.85 15.16 11.66
CA LEU A 19 -3.75 14.23 11.42
C LEU A 19 -2.70 14.36 12.54
N PRO A 20 -1.97 13.27 12.85
CA PRO A 20 -0.87 13.31 13.79
C PRO A 20 0.06 14.51 13.59
N GLY A 21 0.12 15.37 14.60
CA GLY A 21 0.87 16.61 14.60
C GLY A 21 2.28 16.47 15.17
N SER A 22 2.98 17.60 15.30
CA SER A 22 4.24 17.65 16.05
C SER A 22 3.99 17.93 17.53
N ILE A 23 4.80 17.33 18.39
CA ILE A 23 4.80 17.58 19.84
C ILE A 23 6.09 18.32 20.16
N SER A 24 5.98 19.50 20.76
CA SER A 24 7.13 20.28 21.22
C SER A 24 7.05 20.52 22.71
N SER A 25 8.19 20.40 23.41
CA SER A 25 8.32 20.79 24.81
C SER A 25 8.59 22.29 24.90
N GLY A 26 7.80 23.00 25.71
CA GLY A 26 8.03 24.41 26.02
C GLY A 26 8.00 24.67 27.54
N PRO A 27 8.24 25.91 27.96
CA PRO A 27 8.24 26.30 29.38
C PRO A 27 6.92 26.02 30.12
N GLN A 28 5.81 25.91 29.38
CA GLN A 28 4.46 25.64 29.90
C GLN A 28 4.03 24.16 29.73
N GLY A 29 4.98 23.26 29.42
CA GLY A 29 4.71 21.85 29.15
C GLY A 29 4.70 21.51 27.66
N TYR A 30 4.02 20.42 27.31
CA TYR A 30 3.95 19.94 25.92
C TYR A 30 2.88 20.69 25.12
N ARG A 31 3.25 21.11 23.91
CA ARG A 31 2.34 21.69 22.92
C ARG A 31 2.22 20.74 21.74
N VAL A 32 0.99 20.36 21.42
CA VAL A 32 0.68 19.60 20.20
C VAL A 32 0.24 20.57 19.11
N THR A 33 0.86 20.48 17.94
CA THR A 33 0.55 21.32 16.78
C THR A 33 0.03 20.47 15.64
N TYR A 34 -1.25 20.61 15.32
CA TYR A 34 -1.90 19.92 14.20
C TYR A 34 -1.91 20.81 12.96
N ASN A 35 -1.48 20.25 11.83
CA ASN A 35 -1.31 21.03 10.60
C ASN A 35 -2.41 20.74 9.57
N GLN A 36 -2.93 19.51 9.54
CA GLN A 36 -3.82 19.03 8.50
C GLN A 36 -4.90 18.11 9.04
N LEU A 37 -6.00 18.02 8.31
CA LEU A 37 -7.08 17.04 8.44
C LEU A 37 -7.40 16.48 7.05
N MET A 38 -8.12 15.36 6.99
CA MET A 38 -8.57 14.76 5.73
C MET A 38 -10.09 14.93 5.59
N ASP A 39 -10.56 15.41 4.44
CA ASP A 39 -12.00 15.52 4.18
C ASP A 39 -12.63 14.14 3.93
N LYS A 40 -13.96 14.10 3.73
CA LYS A 40 -14.69 12.84 3.44
C LYS A 40 -14.25 12.15 2.12
N TYR A 41 -13.70 12.93 1.19
CA TYR A 41 -13.13 12.44 -0.06
C TYR A 41 -11.64 12.11 0.06
N TRP A 42 -11.06 12.33 1.25
CA TRP A 42 -9.65 12.13 1.59
C TRP A 42 -8.71 13.12 0.90
N HIS A 43 -9.18 14.36 0.67
CA HIS A 43 -8.31 15.49 0.34
C HIS A 43 -7.75 16.12 1.61
N ALA A 44 -6.49 16.55 1.56
CA ALA A 44 -5.85 17.24 2.67
C ALA A 44 -6.37 18.69 2.81
N ILE A 45 -6.81 19.05 4.02
CA ILE A 45 -7.22 20.40 4.39
C ILE A 45 -6.30 20.91 5.49
N SER A 46 -5.94 22.18 5.45
CA SER A 46 -5.17 22.83 6.51
C SER A 46 -6.05 23.25 7.69
N VAL A 47 -5.58 23.01 8.92
CA VAL A 47 -6.31 23.37 10.16
C VAL A 47 -6.20 24.87 10.51
N GLN A 48 -5.10 25.54 10.13
CA GLN A 48 -4.91 26.97 10.43
C GLN A 48 -5.08 27.86 9.18
N PRO A 49 -5.47 29.14 9.33
CA PRO A 49 -5.36 30.15 8.26
C PRO A 49 -3.90 30.37 7.86
N GLN A 50 -3.64 30.87 6.65
CA GLN A 50 -2.30 31.22 6.18
C GLN A 50 -1.68 32.30 7.07
N SER A 51 -0.89 31.88 8.07
CA SER A 51 0.10 32.75 8.68
C SER A 51 1.19 32.99 7.65
N SER A 52 1.55 34.26 7.42
CA SER A 52 2.57 34.73 6.49
C SER A 52 4.01 34.29 6.85
N MET A 53 4.17 33.45 7.87
CA MET A 53 5.42 32.76 8.18
C MET A 53 5.52 31.49 7.33
N ILE A 54 6.20 31.60 6.20
CA ILE A 54 6.39 30.60 5.12
C ILE A 54 7.06 29.27 5.57
N GLY A 55 7.29 29.03 6.87
CA GLY A 55 8.17 27.95 7.34
C GLY A 55 7.59 26.87 8.26
N THR A 56 6.31 26.86 8.62
CA THR A 56 5.84 26.06 9.78
C THR A 56 4.84 24.93 9.51
N ARG A 57 4.33 24.75 8.27
CA ARG A 57 3.45 23.60 7.97
C ARG A 57 4.26 22.39 7.51
N ARG A 58 4.92 21.74 8.46
CA ARG A 58 5.67 20.50 8.19
C ARG A 58 4.74 19.30 8.23
N LEU A 59 4.83 18.45 7.21
CA LEU A 59 4.27 17.10 7.29
C LEU A 59 5.10 16.29 8.26
N THR A 60 4.43 15.48 9.06
CA THR A 60 5.09 14.56 9.99
C THR A 60 5.06 13.15 9.39
N ALA A 61 6.05 12.30 9.70
CA ALA A 61 6.04 10.90 9.24
C ALA A 61 4.71 10.17 9.59
N PRO A 62 4.16 10.29 10.82
CA PRO A 62 2.89 9.67 11.15
C PRO A 62 1.71 10.31 10.39
N GLY A 63 1.73 11.63 10.16
CA GLY A 63 0.70 12.32 9.37
C GLY A 63 0.67 11.83 7.93
N SER A 64 1.82 11.79 7.26
CA SER A 64 1.96 11.26 5.89
C SER A 64 1.55 9.79 5.81
N PHE A 65 1.92 8.98 6.81
CA PHE A 65 1.51 7.58 6.90
C PHE A 65 -0.02 7.42 6.97
N ILE A 66 -0.72 8.18 7.83
CA ILE A 66 -2.20 8.12 7.90
C ILE A 66 -2.84 8.51 6.57
N LYS A 67 -2.30 9.51 5.86
CA LYS A 67 -2.82 9.91 4.55
C LYS A 67 -2.78 8.75 3.55
N ILE A 68 -1.65 8.05 3.43
CA ILE A 68 -1.55 6.94 2.46
C ILE A 68 -2.39 5.73 2.89
N ILE A 69 -2.51 5.46 4.20
CA ILE A 69 -3.38 4.40 4.73
C ILE A 69 -4.84 4.64 4.39
N GLY A 70 -5.33 5.89 4.46
CA GLY A 70 -6.70 6.17 4.05
C GLY A 70 -6.93 6.02 2.54
N VAL A 71 -5.92 6.24 1.70
CA VAL A 71 -6.01 5.87 0.28
C VAL A 71 -6.09 4.36 0.14
N TRP A 72 -5.23 3.61 0.82
CA TRP A 72 -5.26 2.14 0.82
C TRP A 72 -6.64 1.61 1.22
N ALA A 73 -7.24 2.16 2.28
CA ALA A 73 -8.59 1.78 2.69
C ALA A 73 -9.62 1.97 1.57
N LYS A 74 -9.53 3.07 0.80
CA LYS A 74 -10.41 3.31 -0.35
C LYS A 74 -10.14 2.36 -1.52
N VAL A 75 -8.88 2.02 -1.77
CA VAL A 75 -8.48 1.01 -2.77
C VAL A 75 -9.09 -0.34 -2.43
N GLN A 76 -9.08 -0.75 -1.16
CA GLN A 76 -9.67 -2.02 -0.71
C GLN A 76 -11.18 -2.09 -0.99
N LEU A 77 -11.91 -0.98 -0.82
CA LEU A 77 -13.34 -0.94 -1.14
C LEU A 77 -13.61 -1.06 -2.62
N LEU A 78 -12.80 -0.40 -3.44
CA LEU A 78 -12.90 -0.49 -4.89
C LEU A 78 -12.73 -1.95 -5.35
N CYS A 79 -11.99 -2.75 -4.59
CA CYS A 79 -11.77 -4.17 -4.86
C CYS A 79 -12.82 -5.12 -4.24
N LYS A 80 -13.66 -4.65 -3.30
CA LYS A 80 -14.55 -5.50 -2.49
C LYS A 80 -15.65 -6.17 -3.33
N ASP A 81 -16.27 -5.41 -4.24
CA ASP A 81 -17.32 -5.89 -5.13
C ASP A 81 -16.76 -6.04 -6.54
N ARG A 82 -16.16 -7.21 -6.83
CA ARG A 82 -15.47 -7.44 -8.10
C ARG A 82 -16.48 -7.59 -9.25
N PRO A 83 -16.50 -6.68 -10.23
CA PRO A 83 -17.40 -6.79 -11.36
C PRO A 83 -16.87 -7.81 -12.37
N LEU A 84 -17.78 -8.40 -13.16
CA LEU A 84 -17.45 -9.34 -14.24
C LEU A 84 -16.79 -8.66 -15.45
N SER A 85 -16.74 -7.32 -15.47
CA SER A 85 -16.18 -6.48 -16.53
C SER A 85 -15.73 -5.14 -15.96
N ILE A 86 -14.67 -4.56 -16.50
CA ILE A 86 -14.22 -3.21 -16.12
C ILE A 86 -15.17 -2.17 -16.70
N THR A 87 -15.82 -1.39 -15.84
CA THR A 87 -16.64 -0.25 -16.26
C THR A 87 -15.83 1.04 -16.43
N SER A 88 -16.30 1.99 -17.23
CA SER A 88 -15.67 3.31 -17.36
C SER A 88 -15.58 4.06 -16.01
N GLY A 89 -16.56 3.85 -15.12
CA GLY A 89 -16.56 4.40 -13.77
C GLY A 89 -15.48 3.80 -12.87
N GLU A 90 -15.23 2.49 -12.98
CA GLU A 90 -14.12 1.84 -12.28
C GLU A 90 -12.77 2.32 -12.79
N LEU A 91 -12.60 2.44 -14.11
CA LEU A 91 -11.36 2.96 -14.69
C LEU A 91 -11.08 4.40 -14.21
N THR A 92 -12.11 5.24 -14.18
CA THR A 92 -12.02 6.60 -13.62
C THR A 92 -11.60 6.57 -12.15
N SER A 93 -12.17 5.65 -11.36
CA SER A 93 -11.84 5.48 -9.95
C SER A 93 -10.40 5.00 -9.74
N VAL A 94 -9.93 4.07 -10.59
CA VAL A 94 -8.54 3.59 -10.59
C VAL A 94 -7.57 4.74 -10.85
N HIS A 95 -7.81 5.54 -11.88
CA HIS A 95 -6.99 6.71 -12.17
C HIS A 95 -7.01 7.74 -11.05
N HIS A 96 -8.18 8.03 -10.49
CA HIS A 96 -8.32 8.98 -9.38
C HIS A 96 -7.51 8.57 -8.16
N PHE A 97 -7.65 7.32 -7.68
CA PHE A 97 -6.91 6.87 -6.49
C PHE A 97 -5.42 6.67 -6.76
N SER A 98 -5.04 6.23 -7.96
CA SER A 98 -3.63 6.12 -8.38
C SER A 98 -2.95 7.50 -8.37
N HIS A 99 -3.65 8.52 -8.89
CA HIS A 99 -3.16 9.90 -8.88
C HIS A 99 -3.07 10.48 -7.46
N LEU A 100 -4.11 10.29 -6.64
CA LEU A 100 -4.13 10.74 -5.25
C LEU A 100 -2.98 10.12 -4.44
N ALA A 101 -2.77 8.80 -4.55
CA ALA A 101 -1.66 8.10 -3.90
C ALA A 101 -0.30 8.69 -4.32
N THR A 102 -0.14 9.02 -5.60
CA THR A 102 1.10 9.58 -6.16
C THR A 102 1.37 10.98 -5.64
N ILE A 103 0.37 11.87 -5.60
CA ILE A 103 0.54 13.21 -5.03
C ILE A 103 0.98 13.13 -3.57
N LEU A 104 0.29 12.30 -2.77
CA LEU A 104 0.60 12.15 -1.34
C LEU A 104 2.00 11.58 -1.12
N PHE A 105 2.40 10.60 -1.95
CA PHE A 105 3.74 10.05 -1.90
C PHE A 105 4.81 11.10 -2.23
N GLN A 106 4.61 11.87 -3.30
CA GLN A 106 5.54 12.92 -3.71
C GLN A 106 5.65 14.06 -2.68
N ASP A 107 4.54 14.46 -2.07
CA ASP A 107 4.49 15.47 -1.00
C ASP A 107 5.29 15.02 0.24
N ALA A 108 5.11 13.75 0.64
CA ALA A 108 5.85 13.16 1.75
C ALA A 108 7.35 13.03 1.45
N THR A 109 7.72 12.55 0.26
CA THR A 109 9.13 12.41 -0.16
C THR A 109 9.82 13.77 -0.24
N SER A 110 9.19 14.76 -0.87
CA SER A 110 9.70 16.13 -0.94
C SER A 110 9.95 16.73 0.44
N THR A 111 9.02 16.49 1.38
CA THR A 111 9.19 16.95 2.77
C THR A 111 10.35 16.23 3.48
N ARG A 112 10.49 14.92 3.28
CA ARG A 112 11.60 14.12 3.84
C ARG A 112 12.95 14.60 3.32
N ASP A 113 13.05 14.87 2.02
CA ASP A 113 14.27 15.37 1.37
C ASP A 113 14.63 16.78 1.85
N THR A 114 13.63 17.62 2.12
CA THR A 114 13.84 18.99 2.61
C THR A 114 14.25 19.01 4.09
N TYR A 115 13.74 18.08 4.90
CA TYR A 115 13.94 18.06 6.36
C TYR A 115 14.39 16.67 6.86
N PRO A 116 15.54 16.14 6.41
CA PRO A 116 15.95 14.76 6.73
C PRO A 116 16.10 14.53 8.23
N GLN A 117 16.53 15.55 8.97
CA GLN A 117 16.71 15.51 10.43
C GLN A 117 15.42 15.18 11.19
N ASP A 118 14.25 15.55 10.66
CA ASP A 118 12.95 15.25 11.27
C ASP A 118 12.58 13.75 11.12
N TYR A 119 13.37 12.98 10.35
CA TYR A 119 13.15 11.57 10.01
C TYR A 119 14.30 10.64 10.42
N ASP A 120 15.26 11.13 11.23
CA ASP A 120 16.43 10.34 11.64
C ASP A 120 16.13 9.31 12.76
N THR A 121 14.94 9.36 13.36
CA THR A 121 14.55 8.37 14.38
C THR A 121 14.12 7.04 13.76
N ILE A 122 14.35 5.94 14.48
CA ILE A 122 13.97 4.59 14.05
C ILE A 122 12.46 4.52 13.79
N GLU A 123 11.65 5.17 14.62
CA GLU A 123 10.19 5.21 14.47
C GLU A 123 9.78 5.94 13.18
N ALA A 124 10.42 7.08 12.88
CA ALA A 124 10.13 7.83 11.67
C ALA A 124 10.58 7.06 10.42
N GLN A 125 11.74 6.40 10.46
CA GLN A 125 12.24 5.54 9.39
C GLN A 125 11.30 4.36 9.11
N ASN A 126 10.81 3.69 10.16
CA ASN A 126 9.83 2.61 10.01
C ASN A 126 8.52 3.11 9.40
N LEU A 127 8.02 4.28 9.84
CA LEU A 127 6.82 4.88 9.23
C LEU A 127 7.05 5.26 7.76
N CYS A 128 8.25 5.70 7.40
CA CYS A 128 8.63 5.99 6.02
C CYS A 128 8.65 4.72 5.17
N LEU A 129 9.27 3.64 5.67
CA LEU A 129 9.23 2.33 5.02
C LEU A 129 7.79 1.87 4.78
N PHE A 130 6.92 2.01 5.79
CA PHE A 130 5.52 1.59 5.68
C PHE A 130 4.76 2.46 4.69
N HIS A 131 4.96 3.76 4.73
CA HIS A 131 4.37 4.70 3.79
C HIS A 131 4.71 4.35 2.34
N ASP A 132 6.01 4.14 2.07
CA ASP A 132 6.51 3.86 0.72
C ASP A 132 6.02 2.49 0.23
N ALA A 133 5.99 1.49 1.12
CA ALA A 133 5.44 0.16 0.84
C ALA A 133 3.94 0.22 0.48
N VAL A 134 3.13 0.93 1.27
CA VAL A 134 1.69 1.06 1.03
C VAL A 134 1.41 1.83 -0.27
N TYR A 135 2.21 2.84 -0.60
CA TYR A 135 2.09 3.53 -1.89
C TYR A 135 2.27 2.56 -3.07
N HIS A 136 3.32 1.76 -3.07
CA HIS A 136 3.56 0.78 -4.13
C HIS A 136 2.47 -0.31 -4.16
N GLN A 137 1.98 -0.77 -3.00
CA GLN A 137 0.84 -1.69 -2.94
C GLN A 137 -0.42 -1.09 -3.57
N CYS A 138 -0.75 0.18 -3.29
CA CYS A 138 -1.87 0.88 -3.93
C CYS A 138 -1.74 0.83 -5.44
N GLN A 139 -0.56 1.14 -5.99
CA GLN A 139 -0.34 1.12 -7.44
C GLN A 139 -0.48 -0.29 -8.02
N ILE A 140 0.13 -1.30 -7.39
CA ILE A 140 0.03 -2.69 -7.82
C ILE A 140 -1.42 -3.13 -7.87
N VAL A 141 -2.19 -2.93 -6.79
CA VAL A 141 -3.57 -3.39 -6.68
C VAL A 141 -4.48 -2.68 -7.67
N LEU A 142 -4.40 -1.35 -7.76
CA LEU A 142 -5.24 -0.54 -8.64
C LEU A 142 -5.05 -0.91 -10.11
N HIS A 143 -3.81 -1.00 -10.58
CA HIS A 143 -3.52 -1.33 -11.97
C HIS A 143 -3.76 -2.82 -12.28
N SER A 144 -3.64 -3.70 -11.27
CA SER A 144 -4.00 -5.12 -11.42
C SER A 144 -5.49 -5.34 -11.74
N LEU A 145 -6.37 -4.40 -11.39
CA LEU A 145 -7.79 -4.46 -11.79
C LEU A 145 -7.97 -4.33 -13.31
N ILE A 146 -7.05 -3.65 -13.98
CA ILE A 146 -7.10 -3.40 -15.43
C ILE A 146 -6.48 -4.56 -16.22
N VAL A 147 -5.45 -5.20 -15.66
CA VAL A 147 -4.66 -6.22 -16.35
C VAL A 147 -5.36 -7.59 -16.31
N PRO A 148 -5.76 -8.18 -17.46
CA PRO A 148 -6.47 -9.47 -17.49
C PRO A 148 -5.80 -10.60 -16.71
N LEU A 149 -4.47 -10.66 -16.74
CA LEU A 149 -3.68 -11.66 -16.03
C LEU A 149 -3.91 -11.63 -14.51
N PHE A 150 -4.12 -10.44 -13.94
CA PHE A 150 -4.27 -10.25 -12.49
C PHE A 150 -5.75 -10.04 -12.10
N SER A 151 -6.55 -9.44 -12.99
CA SER A 151 -7.96 -9.13 -12.76
C SER A 151 -8.87 -10.36 -12.88
N GLY A 152 -8.42 -11.43 -13.53
CA GLY A 152 -9.25 -12.61 -13.83
C GLY A 152 -10.41 -12.31 -14.78
N ILE A 153 -10.52 -11.08 -15.28
CA ILE A 153 -11.47 -10.66 -16.31
C ILE A 153 -10.83 -11.00 -17.65
N PRO A 154 -11.45 -11.84 -18.49
CA PRO A 154 -10.92 -12.17 -19.80
C PRO A 154 -10.65 -10.90 -20.62
N ALA A 155 -9.59 -10.91 -21.42
CA ALA A 155 -9.39 -9.90 -22.44
C ALA A 155 -10.54 -10.02 -23.46
N ASP A 156 -11.63 -9.30 -23.23
CA ASP A 156 -12.80 -9.38 -24.09
C ASP A 156 -12.47 -8.87 -25.49
N ARG A 157 -12.97 -9.55 -26.52
CA ARG A 157 -12.67 -9.24 -27.94
C ARG A 157 -13.24 -7.89 -28.38
N ASN A 158 -14.15 -7.31 -27.62
CA ASN A 158 -14.68 -5.95 -27.84
C ASN A 158 -13.82 -4.84 -27.21
N ILE A 159 -12.72 -5.18 -26.51
CA ILE A 159 -11.84 -4.25 -25.77
C ILE A 159 -10.56 -3.90 -26.54
N ASP A 160 -10.58 -3.93 -27.88
CA ASP A 160 -9.46 -3.37 -28.66
C ASP A 160 -9.18 -1.89 -28.30
N ASN A 161 -10.18 -1.16 -27.80
CA ASN A 161 -10.05 0.24 -27.37
C ASN A 161 -9.21 0.45 -26.09
N HIS A 162 -9.06 -0.54 -25.20
CA HIS A 162 -8.31 -0.38 -23.94
C HIS A 162 -7.01 -1.20 -23.89
N ARG A 163 -6.62 -1.85 -25.00
CA ARG A 163 -5.40 -2.66 -25.05
C ARG A 163 -4.16 -1.87 -24.63
N GLN A 164 -4.02 -0.63 -25.09
CA GLN A 164 -2.88 0.21 -24.73
C GLN A 164 -2.87 0.58 -23.24
N GLU A 165 -4.04 0.76 -22.63
CA GLU A 165 -4.19 1.02 -21.20
C GLU A 165 -3.85 -0.22 -20.38
N GLN A 166 -4.30 -1.41 -20.81
CA GLN A 166 -3.94 -2.68 -20.19
C GLN A 166 -2.43 -2.93 -20.21
N ILE A 167 -1.75 -2.61 -21.31
CA ILE A 167 -0.28 -2.71 -21.42
C ILE A 167 0.37 -1.76 -20.41
N ARG A 168 -0.03 -0.48 -20.38
CA ARG A 168 0.51 0.50 -19.43
C ARG A 168 0.25 0.12 -17.98
N ALA A 169 -0.92 -0.44 -17.68
CA ALA A 169 -1.25 -0.95 -16.36
C ALA A 169 -0.34 -2.13 -15.98
N ALA A 170 -0.09 -3.07 -16.90
CA ALA A 170 0.83 -4.19 -16.67
C ALA A 170 2.28 -3.71 -16.43
N GLU A 171 2.76 -2.76 -17.23
CA GLU A 171 4.07 -2.13 -17.02
C GLU A 171 4.15 -1.44 -15.66
N THR A 172 3.07 -0.75 -15.25
CA THR A 172 2.98 -0.07 -13.97
C THR A 172 3.00 -1.06 -12.80
N VAL A 173 2.24 -2.15 -12.89
CA VAL A 173 2.26 -3.24 -11.90
C VAL A 173 3.67 -3.82 -11.76
N MET A 174 4.32 -4.14 -12.87
CA MET A 174 5.68 -4.72 -12.85
C MET A 174 6.70 -3.74 -12.26
N ASN A 175 6.65 -2.47 -12.66
CA ASN A 175 7.56 -1.45 -12.12
C ASN A 175 7.40 -1.27 -10.61
N HIS A 176 6.16 -1.17 -10.12
CA HIS A 176 5.92 -1.03 -8.68
C HIS A 176 6.22 -2.30 -7.89
N ALA A 177 6.06 -3.48 -8.49
CA ALA A 177 6.51 -4.74 -7.89
C ALA A 177 8.04 -4.79 -7.73
N ASP A 178 8.79 -4.36 -8.75
CA ASP A 178 10.25 -4.24 -8.66
C ASP A 178 10.67 -3.20 -7.61
N LEU A 179 10.01 -2.05 -7.54
CA LEU A 179 10.29 -1.01 -6.53
C LEU A 179 9.98 -1.50 -5.12
N PHE A 180 8.87 -2.21 -4.91
CA PHE A 180 8.53 -2.81 -3.63
C PHE A 180 9.54 -3.89 -3.21
N ALA A 181 9.97 -4.75 -4.14
CA ALA A 181 11.01 -5.74 -3.88
C ALA A 181 12.35 -5.09 -3.50
N ARG A 182 12.73 -3.99 -4.17
CA ARG A 182 13.93 -3.21 -3.82
C ARG A 182 13.80 -2.57 -2.45
N LEU A 183 12.63 -2.04 -2.11
CA LEU A 183 12.35 -1.48 -0.79
C LEU A 183 12.55 -2.51 0.33
N LEU A 184 12.19 -3.78 0.07
CA LEU A 184 12.38 -4.88 1.03
C LEU A 184 13.71 -5.61 0.91
N ALA A 185 14.61 -5.22 0.01
CA ALA A 185 15.86 -5.93 -0.24
C ALA A 185 16.71 -6.17 1.02
N PRO A 186 16.86 -5.22 1.97
CA PRO A 186 17.60 -5.45 3.20
C PRO A 186 17.03 -6.61 4.03
N TYR A 187 15.70 -6.71 4.12
CA TYR A 187 15.02 -7.80 4.82
C TYR A 187 15.15 -9.13 4.08
N LEU A 188 14.95 -9.12 2.75
CA LEU A 188 15.01 -10.32 1.92
C LEU A 188 16.42 -10.94 1.87
N ARG A 189 17.46 -10.12 1.98
CA ARG A 189 18.87 -10.54 2.02
C ARG A 189 19.37 -10.91 3.41
N GLY A 190 18.55 -10.69 4.45
CA GLY A 190 18.92 -10.94 5.85
C GLY A 190 19.85 -9.87 6.45
N GLU A 191 19.93 -8.69 5.83
CA GLU A 191 20.63 -7.52 6.37
C GLU A 191 19.82 -6.86 7.50
N GLU A 192 18.48 -6.94 7.43
CA GLU A 192 17.56 -6.51 8.47
C GLU A 192 16.66 -7.65 8.97
N ASP A 193 16.23 -7.56 10.24
CA ASP A 193 15.36 -8.56 10.86
C ASP A 193 13.94 -8.52 10.28
N VAL A 194 13.61 -9.54 9.49
CA VAL A 194 12.30 -9.75 8.87
C VAL A 194 11.16 -9.74 9.89
N SER A 195 11.38 -10.21 11.13
CA SER A 195 10.32 -10.30 12.15
C SER A 195 9.72 -8.95 12.55
N ARG A 196 10.43 -7.85 12.24
CA ARG A 196 10.00 -6.46 12.48
C ARG A 196 9.04 -5.93 11.43
N LEU A 197 8.88 -6.62 10.30
CA LEU A 197 7.93 -6.19 9.27
C LEU A 197 6.49 -6.38 9.76
N PRO A 198 5.60 -5.40 9.53
CA PRO A 198 4.20 -5.48 9.90
C PRO A 198 3.43 -6.43 8.97
N PRO A 199 2.28 -6.98 9.43
CA PRO A 199 1.39 -7.81 8.61
C PRO A 199 1.07 -7.26 7.23
N LEU A 200 0.78 -5.95 7.14
CA LEU A 200 0.42 -5.30 5.87
C LEU A 200 1.58 -5.30 4.86
N ILE A 201 2.83 -5.17 5.31
CA ILE A 201 3.99 -5.20 4.40
C ILE A 201 4.25 -6.64 3.93
N GLY A 202 4.15 -7.63 4.81
CA GLY A 202 4.28 -9.03 4.37
C GLY A 202 3.17 -9.44 3.41
N TYR A 203 1.93 -8.94 3.59
CA TYR A 203 0.88 -9.10 2.57
C TYR A 203 1.30 -8.52 1.21
N GLY A 204 1.90 -7.32 1.18
CA GLY A 204 2.46 -6.78 -0.06
C GLY A 204 3.57 -7.62 -0.66
N ALA A 205 4.47 -8.17 0.17
CA ALA A 205 5.52 -9.07 -0.29
C ALA A 205 4.91 -10.31 -0.96
N PHE A 206 3.86 -10.89 -0.36
CA PHE A 206 3.09 -11.97 -0.97
C PHE A 206 2.48 -11.56 -2.32
N VAL A 207 1.81 -10.41 -2.40
CA VAL A 207 1.23 -9.90 -3.65
C VAL A 207 2.30 -9.72 -4.74
N VAL A 208 3.46 -9.15 -4.40
CA VAL A 208 4.60 -8.99 -5.33
C VAL A 208 5.11 -10.35 -5.82
N GLY A 209 5.24 -11.32 -4.92
CA GLY A 209 5.59 -12.70 -5.27
C GLY A 209 4.61 -13.31 -6.28
N MET A 210 3.30 -13.09 -6.08
CA MET A 210 2.25 -13.55 -6.98
C MET A 210 2.29 -12.86 -8.35
N VAL A 211 2.59 -11.56 -8.39
CA VAL A 211 2.78 -10.80 -9.65
C VAL A 211 3.92 -11.40 -10.46
N PHE A 212 5.08 -11.62 -9.85
CA PHE A 212 6.24 -12.21 -10.52
C PHE A 212 5.97 -13.65 -10.99
N LEU A 213 5.37 -14.49 -10.14
CA LEU A 213 5.02 -15.87 -10.49
C LEU A 213 4.01 -15.95 -11.63
N SER A 214 2.94 -15.15 -11.56
CA SER A 214 1.88 -15.15 -12.59
C SER A 214 2.41 -14.66 -13.93
N THR A 215 3.28 -13.66 -13.91
CA THR A 215 3.93 -13.13 -15.13
C THR A 215 4.87 -14.17 -15.75
N GLU A 216 5.68 -14.84 -14.93
CA GLU A 216 6.57 -15.90 -15.42
C GLU A 216 5.77 -17.11 -15.94
N ALA A 217 4.68 -17.50 -15.27
CA ALA A 217 3.82 -18.58 -15.72
C ALA A 217 3.13 -18.25 -17.06
N ALA A 218 2.58 -17.04 -17.20
CA ALA A 218 1.99 -16.57 -18.45
C ALA A 218 3.02 -16.55 -19.59
N ARG A 219 4.25 -16.10 -19.31
CA ARG A 219 5.35 -16.10 -20.28
C ARG A 219 5.72 -17.50 -20.73
N ARG A 220 5.88 -18.46 -19.81
CA ARG A 220 6.20 -19.87 -20.17
C ARG A 220 5.16 -20.49 -21.09
N ASN A 221 3.88 -20.14 -20.89
CA ASN A 221 2.81 -20.60 -21.77
C ASN A 221 2.86 -19.95 -23.16
N GLN A 222 3.42 -18.74 -23.31
CA GLN A 222 3.59 -18.05 -24.59
C GLN A 222 4.88 -18.47 -25.35
N VAL A 223 5.97 -18.74 -24.61
CA VAL A 223 7.33 -19.04 -25.14
C VAL A 223 7.45 -20.40 -25.81
N THR A 224 6.40 -21.23 -25.83
CA THR A 224 6.29 -22.35 -26.78
C THR A 224 6.33 -21.87 -28.24
N THR A 225 6.21 -20.56 -28.50
CA THR A 225 6.06 -19.98 -29.85
C THR A 225 7.21 -19.07 -30.30
N GLU A 226 8.01 -18.43 -29.42
CA GLU A 226 9.09 -17.50 -29.82
C GLU A 226 10.29 -17.43 -28.83
N VAL A 227 11.49 -17.10 -29.36
CA VAL A 227 12.79 -17.08 -28.66
C VAL A 227 12.94 -15.87 -27.72
N PRO A 228 13.42 -16.01 -26.46
CA PRO A 228 13.36 -14.94 -25.46
C PRO A 228 14.61 -14.03 -25.46
N ILE A 229 14.39 -12.71 -25.47
CA ILE A 229 15.44 -11.67 -25.49
C ILE A 229 15.80 -11.13 -24.08
N ASP A 230 15.05 -11.45 -23.01
CA ASP A 230 15.27 -10.85 -21.68
C ASP A 230 15.25 -11.90 -20.54
N THR A 231 16.24 -12.79 -20.52
CA THR A 231 16.33 -13.90 -19.54
C THR A 231 16.92 -13.48 -18.18
N ASP A 232 17.76 -12.45 -18.15
CA ASP A 232 18.58 -12.09 -16.98
C ASP A 232 17.75 -11.44 -15.85
N LYS A 233 16.94 -10.43 -16.17
CA LYS A 233 16.03 -9.78 -15.19
C LYS A 233 14.97 -10.72 -14.62
N ASN A 234 14.58 -11.75 -15.38
CA ASN A 234 13.55 -12.70 -14.97
C ASN A 234 14.12 -13.79 -14.05
N GLY A 235 15.37 -14.21 -14.27
CA GLY A 235 16.10 -15.05 -13.32
C GLY A 235 16.23 -14.37 -11.95
N ASP A 236 16.52 -13.06 -11.95
CA ASP A 236 16.59 -12.24 -10.73
C ASP A 236 15.24 -12.19 -9.98
N ARG A 237 14.12 -11.94 -10.69
CA ARG A 237 12.78 -11.92 -10.08
C ARG A 237 12.37 -13.25 -9.43
N LEU A 238 12.73 -14.39 -10.03
CA LEU A 238 12.43 -15.70 -9.41
C LEU A 238 13.27 -15.95 -8.14
N LEU A 239 14.50 -15.43 -8.08
CA LEU A 239 15.29 -15.45 -6.85
C LEU A 239 14.63 -14.58 -5.77
N VAL A 240 14.15 -13.39 -6.15
CA VAL A 240 13.37 -12.53 -5.25
C VAL A 240 12.12 -13.25 -4.73
N VAL A 241 11.38 -13.97 -5.58
CA VAL A 241 10.21 -14.77 -5.14
C VAL A 241 10.62 -15.81 -4.08
N ARG A 242 11.72 -16.53 -4.29
CA ARG A 242 12.22 -17.51 -3.32
C ARG A 242 12.54 -16.84 -1.98
N ASP A 243 13.14 -15.66 -2.02
CA ASP A 243 13.52 -14.94 -0.81
C ASP A 243 12.29 -14.35 -0.10
N ILE A 244 11.28 -13.90 -0.85
CA ILE A 244 9.95 -13.53 -0.33
C ILE A 244 9.29 -14.70 0.39
N VAL A 245 9.28 -15.90 -0.18
CA VAL A 245 8.68 -17.09 0.46
C VAL A 245 9.34 -17.38 1.81
N ARG A 246 10.68 -17.32 1.88
CA ARG A 246 11.42 -17.48 3.14
C ARG A 246 11.04 -16.41 4.16
N ALA A 247 10.94 -15.15 3.73
CA ALA A 247 10.54 -14.06 4.61
C ALA A 247 9.11 -14.27 5.15
N LEU A 248 8.17 -14.70 4.30
CA LEU A 248 6.80 -15.01 4.70
C LEU A 248 6.72 -16.17 5.70
N ASP A 249 7.58 -17.19 5.58
CA ASP A 249 7.65 -18.29 6.55
C ASP A 249 8.08 -17.80 7.95
N ILE A 250 9.06 -16.89 8.01
CA ILE A 250 9.50 -16.24 9.25
C ILE A 250 8.36 -15.40 9.85
N LEU A 251 7.72 -14.56 9.02
CA LEU A 251 6.61 -13.70 9.44
C LEU A 251 5.41 -14.49 9.93
N ARG A 252 5.09 -15.60 9.26
CA ARG A 252 4.02 -16.50 9.68
C ARG A 252 4.29 -17.04 11.07
N ALA A 253 5.53 -17.37 11.42
CA ALA A 253 5.88 -17.86 12.74
C ALA A 253 5.83 -16.74 13.79
N SER A 254 6.37 -15.56 13.49
CA SER A 254 6.41 -14.42 14.43
C SER A 254 5.01 -13.88 14.74
N TRP A 255 4.10 -13.86 13.76
CA TRP A 255 2.74 -13.38 13.94
C TRP A 255 1.79 -14.40 14.57
N ARG A 256 2.22 -15.65 14.87
CA ARG A 256 1.38 -16.61 15.60
C ARG A 256 0.95 -16.08 16.98
N ALA A 257 1.80 -15.27 17.63
CA ALA A 257 1.45 -14.65 18.90
C ALA A 257 0.32 -13.61 18.76
N LEU A 258 0.14 -13.03 17.57
CA LEU A 258 -0.98 -12.13 17.29
C LEU A 258 -2.30 -12.89 17.07
N GLN A 259 -2.28 -14.23 17.03
CA GLN A 259 -3.44 -15.01 16.63
C GLN A 259 -4.52 -15.20 17.73
N GLN A 260 -4.31 -14.99 19.04
CA GLN A 260 -5.38 -15.21 20.06
C GLN A 260 -5.27 -14.47 21.42
N PRO A 261 -6.40 -14.24 22.17
CA PRO A 261 -7.72 -14.88 22.02
C PRO A 261 -8.92 -13.90 22.02
N ALA A 262 -9.49 -13.58 20.86
CA ALA A 262 -10.83 -12.97 20.80
C ALA A 262 -11.97 -14.01 20.85
N SER A 263 -11.65 -15.27 21.17
CA SER A 263 -12.61 -16.38 21.32
C SER A 263 -12.89 -16.79 22.78
N THR A 264 -12.33 -16.09 23.79
CA THR A 264 -12.60 -16.40 25.22
C THR A 264 -13.36 -15.33 26.00
N GLU A 265 -13.74 -14.20 25.38
CA GLU A 265 -14.67 -13.24 25.98
C GLU A 265 -16.05 -13.28 25.30
N SER A 266 -16.57 -14.49 25.09
CA SER A 266 -18.01 -14.69 24.87
C SER A 266 -18.76 -14.74 26.19
N ASP A 267 -18.64 -13.69 27.00
CA ASP A 267 -19.60 -13.41 28.08
C ASP A 267 -19.85 -11.92 28.35
N LEU A 268 -19.19 -10.98 27.66
CA LEU A 268 -19.68 -9.60 27.52
C LEU A 268 -19.37 -9.11 26.11
N GLY A 269 -20.43 -8.78 25.36
CA GLY A 269 -20.41 -8.67 23.91
C GLY A 269 -19.38 -7.69 23.35
N LEU A 270 -18.42 -8.23 22.60
CA LEU A 270 -17.65 -7.56 21.55
C LEU A 270 -17.00 -8.64 20.66
N ARG A 271 -17.57 -8.89 19.48
CA ARG A 271 -17.01 -9.82 18.49
C ARG A 271 -16.04 -9.08 17.58
N VAL A 272 -14.74 -9.35 17.68
CA VAL A 272 -13.76 -9.01 16.63
C VAL A 272 -12.81 -10.19 16.46
N ILE A 273 -12.92 -10.95 15.36
CA ILE A 273 -11.87 -11.89 14.93
C ILE A 273 -11.62 -11.70 13.44
N TYR A 274 -10.37 -11.40 13.12
CA TYR A 274 -9.80 -11.29 11.78
C TYR A 274 -9.83 -12.65 11.06
N THR A 275 -10.30 -12.68 9.82
CA THR A 275 -10.05 -13.79 8.89
C THR A 275 -9.37 -13.21 7.66
N LEU A 276 -8.10 -13.60 7.44
CA LEU A 276 -7.35 -13.36 6.22
C LEU A 276 -7.71 -14.47 5.22
N TYR A 277 -8.02 -14.09 3.99
CA TYR A 277 -7.94 -14.94 2.80
C TYR A 277 -6.81 -14.42 1.91
#